data_AF-A0A5M4B1G1-F1
#
_entry.id   AF-A0A5M4B1G1-F1
#
_cell.length_a   1.000
_cell.length_b   1.000
_cell.length_c   1.000
_cell.angle_alpha   90.00
_cell.angle_beta   90.00
_cell.angle_gamma   90.00
#
_symmetry.space_group_name_H-M   'P 1'
#
loop_
_entity.id
_entity.type
_entity.pdbx_description
1 polymer ?
#
loop_
_entity_poly.entity_id
_entity_poly.type
_entity_poly.pdbx_seq_one_letter_code
_entity_poly.pdbx_strand_id
1 'polypeptide(L)'
;MGIERKDFLVRQFEELGRVIAVLMGFRDKGEPERALHYATDSLKGMLDNDPDYYLSFSDEEFRGNLQHLWKTGIAGMEILSEMLYQLGWIYDDLGKPDLASNCFRKVKITWEVLESDQGTFNMERNMKLEVLDQYISNHE
;
A
#
# COMPACT_ATOMS: atom_id res chain seq x y z
N MET A 1 -0.10 17.31 24.20
CA MET A 1 0.75 16.88 23.08
C MET A 1 0.69 15.37 22.76
N GLY A 2 0.58 14.46 23.75
CA GLY A 2 0.46 13.00 23.45
C GLY A 2 -0.92 12.51 22.99
N ILE A 3 -2.00 13.15 23.47
CA ILE A 3 -3.39 12.76 23.16
C ILE A 3 -3.76 13.11 21.71
N GLU A 4 -3.42 14.32 21.26
CA GLU A 4 -3.71 14.80 19.90
C GLU A 4 -3.06 13.96 18.79
N ARG A 5 -1.83 13.45 19.03
CA ARG A 5 -1.15 12.57 18.08
C ARG A 5 -1.82 11.20 17.99
N LYS A 6 -2.24 10.64 19.14
CA LYS A 6 -2.95 9.36 19.16
C LYS A 6 -4.29 9.46 18.42
N ASP A 7 -5.05 10.52 18.68
CA ASP A 7 -6.35 10.74 18.04
C ASP A 7 -6.21 10.97 16.52
N PHE A 8 -5.15 11.66 16.09
CA PHE A 8 -4.83 11.82 14.68
C PHE A 8 -4.57 10.47 14.01
N LEU A 9 -3.73 9.61 14.60
CA LEU A 9 -3.42 8.29 14.06
C LEU A 9 -4.66 7.41 13.96
N VAL A 10 -5.52 7.40 14.99
CA VAL A 10 -6.78 6.65 14.97
C VAL A 10 -7.65 7.09 13.80
N ARG A 11 -7.81 8.41 13.58
CA ARG A 11 -8.59 8.93 12.44
C ARG A 11 -8.03 8.50 11.09
N GLN A 12 -6.70 8.50 10.94
CA GLN A 12 -6.04 8.06 9.71
C GLN A 12 -6.32 6.57 9.43
N PHE A 13 -6.25 5.71 10.44
CA PHE A 13 -6.58 4.29 10.28
C PHE A 13 -8.07 4.04 10.04
N GLU A 14 -8.96 4.81 10.68
CA GLU A 14 -10.39 4.75 10.38
C GLU A 14 -10.71 5.17 8.95
N GLU A 15 -10.00 6.20 8.45
CA GLU A 15 -10.13 6.65 7.07
C GLU A 15 -9.64 5.59 6.09
N LEU A 16 -8.47 4.99 6.36
CA LEU A 16 -7.95 3.86 5.58
C LEU A 16 -8.95 2.70 5.55
N GLY A 17 -9.52 2.32 6.70
CA GLY A 17 -10.53 1.25 6.77
C GLY A 17 -11.78 1.54 5.92
N ARG A 18 -12.26 2.80 5.91
CA ARG A 18 -13.36 3.22 5.04
C ARG A 18 -12.99 3.14 3.56
N VAL A 19 -11.79 3.59 3.21
CA VAL A 19 -11.29 3.53 1.83
C VAL A 19 -11.24 2.09 1.34
N ILE A 20 -10.63 1.19 2.11
CA ILE A 20 -10.53 -0.24 1.76
C ILE A 20 -11.93 -0.85 1.57
N ALA A 21 -12.88 -0.56 2.46
CA ALA A 21 -14.24 -1.08 2.34
C ALA A 21 -14.93 -0.61 1.04
N VAL A 22 -14.73 0.64 0.63
CA VAL A 22 -15.26 1.18 -0.63
C VAL A 22 -14.59 0.50 -1.83
N LEU A 23 -13.26 0.31 -1.79
CA LEU A 23 -12.51 -0.37 -2.85
C LEU A 23 -13.00 -1.81 -3.03
N MET A 24 -13.15 -2.57 -1.94
CA MET A 24 -13.74 -3.91 -1.99
C MET A 24 -15.13 -3.89 -2.62
N GLY A 25 -15.97 -2.93 -2.23
CA GLY A 25 -17.32 -2.80 -2.79
C GLY A 25 -17.35 -2.48 -4.28
N PHE A 26 -16.35 -1.79 -4.83
CA PHE A 26 -16.21 -1.60 -6.29
C PHE A 26 -15.72 -2.87 -6.98
N ARG A 27 -14.73 -3.56 -6.41
CA ARG A 27 -14.18 -4.81 -6.95
C ARG A 27 -15.23 -5.93 -6.99
N ASP A 28 -16.01 -6.09 -5.93
CA ASP A 28 -17.11 -7.07 -5.87
C ASP A 28 -18.20 -6.84 -6.94
N LYS A 29 -18.33 -5.60 -7.42
CA LYS A 29 -19.26 -5.22 -8.50
C LYS A 29 -18.64 -5.31 -9.89
N GLY A 30 -17.36 -5.67 -10.00
CA GLY A 30 -16.63 -5.65 -11.26
C GLY A 30 -16.45 -4.23 -11.81
N GLU A 31 -16.22 -3.23 -10.93
CA GLU A 31 -15.99 -1.83 -11.31
C GLU A 31 -14.53 -1.38 -11.04
N PRO A 32 -13.52 -2.04 -11.60
CA PRO A 32 -12.12 -1.81 -11.23
C PRO A 32 -11.60 -0.42 -11.66
N GLU A 33 -12.16 0.21 -12.70
CA GLU A 33 -11.80 1.58 -13.07
C GLU A 33 -12.25 2.60 -12.02
N ARG A 34 -13.43 2.38 -11.43
CA ARG A 34 -13.92 3.22 -10.32
C ARG A 34 -13.09 2.99 -9.06
N ALA A 35 -12.73 1.73 -8.79
CA ALA A 35 -11.81 1.40 -7.72
C ALA A 35 -10.47 2.11 -7.90
N LEU A 36 -9.89 2.09 -9.09
CA LEU A 36 -8.62 2.75 -9.38
C LEU A 36 -8.71 4.26 -9.16
N HIS A 37 -9.72 4.91 -9.72
CA HIS A 37 -9.90 6.35 -9.55
C HIS A 37 -10.03 6.74 -8.07
N TYR A 38 -10.85 6.00 -7.32
CA TYR A 38 -11.05 6.24 -5.89
C TYR A 38 -9.78 5.96 -5.05
N ALA A 39 -9.05 4.90 -5.37
CA ALA A 39 -7.79 4.55 -4.71
C ALA A 39 -6.72 5.65 -4.93
N THR A 40 -6.60 6.14 -6.16
CA THR A 40 -5.66 7.21 -6.51
C THR A 40 -5.97 8.50 -5.75
N ASP A 41 -7.23 8.93 -5.75
CA ASP A 41 -7.63 10.16 -5.04
C ASP A 41 -7.44 10.01 -3.53
N SER A 42 -7.75 8.85 -2.97
CA SER A 42 -7.60 8.56 -1.54
C SER A 42 -6.13 8.54 -1.12
N LEU A 43 -5.26 7.90 -1.91
CA LEU A 43 -3.82 7.85 -1.64
C LEU A 43 -3.22 9.25 -1.66
N LYS A 44 -3.59 10.05 -2.67
CA LYS A 44 -3.17 11.44 -2.77
C LYS A 44 -3.67 12.30 -1.62
N GLY A 45 -4.89 12.07 -1.14
CA GLY A 45 -5.43 12.76 0.04
C GLY A 45 -4.72 12.40 1.34
N MET A 46 -4.25 11.16 1.49
CA MET A 46 -3.59 10.67 2.71
C MET A 46 -2.08 10.95 2.74
N LEU A 47 -1.39 10.84 1.61
CA LEU A 47 0.07 10.88 1.52
C LEU A 47 0.62 11.92 0.53
N ASP A 48 -0.22 12.83 0.05
CA ASP A 48 0.09 13.94 -0.86
C ASP A 48 0.62 13.55 -2.26
N ASN A 49 0.77 12.25 -2.55
CA ASN A 49 1.26 11.73 -3.83
C ASN A 49 0.31 10.68 -4.39
N ASP A 50 0.24 10.59 -5.71
CA ASP A 50 -0.53 9.57 -6.42
C ASP A 50 0.27 8.26 -6.56
N PRO A 51 -0.36 7.16 -7.02
CA PRO A 51 0.32 5.88 -7.22
C PRO A 51 1.51 5.99 -8.18
N ASP A 52 1.39 6.78 -9.24
CA ASP A 52 2.41 6.89 -10.29
C ASP A 52 3.74 7.39 -9.73
N TYR A 53 3.70 8.34 -8.78
CA TYR A 53 4.90 8.76 -8.05
C TYR A 53 5.63 7.56 -7.42
N TYR A 54 4.92 6.74 -6.64
CA TYR A 54 5.50 5.59 -5.93
C TYR A 54 5.98 4.49 -6.88
N LEU A 55 5.23 4.24 -7.94
CA LEU A 55 5.50 3.17 -8.90
C LEU A 55 6.58 3.54 -9.92
N SER A 56 6.93 4.82 -10.05
CA SER A 56 8.01 5.29 -10.93
C SER A 56 9.42 4.94 -10.44
N PHE A 57 9.58 4.70 -9.13
CA PHE A 57 10.87 4.37 -8.54
C PHE A 57 11.26 2.92 -8.83
N SER A 58 12.55 2.67 -9.03
CA SER A 58 13.11 1.32 -8.90
C SER A 58 12.93 0.79 -7.46
N ASP A 59 13.10 -0.52 -7.26
CA ASP A 59 12.98 -1.13 -5.93
C ASP A 59 14.03 -0.60 -4.95
N GLU A 60 15.25 -0.37 -5.44
CA GLU A 60 16.35 0.21 -4.64
C GLU A 60 16.06 1.67 -4.26
N GLU A 61 15.63 2.49 -5.21
CA GLU A 61 15.25 3.90 -4.94
C GLU A 61 14.08 3.99 -3.97
N PHE A 62 13.04 3.15 -4.17
CA PHE A 62 11.89 3.12 -3.29
C PHE A 62 12.27 2.75 -1.85
N ARG A 63 13.13 1.73 -1.67
CA ARG A 63 13.65 1.34 -0.36
C ARG A 63 14.46 2.46 0.29
N GLY A 64 15.37 3.08 -0.47
CA GLY A 64 16.18 4.21 0.01
C GLY A 64 15.30 5.40 0.42
N ASN A 65 14.27 5.70 -0.38
CA ASN A 65 13.31 6.77 -0.09
C ASN A 65 12.54 6.50 1.20
N LEU A 66 12.07 5.27 1.42
CA LEU A 66 11.40 4.86 2.66
C LEU A 66 12.29 5.06 3.90
N GLN A 67 13.57 4.69 3.82
CA GLN A 67 14.49 4.73 4.96
C GLN A 67 15.04 6.13 5.26
N HIS A 68 15.11 7.02 4.25
CA HIS A 68 15.91 8.25 4.36
C HIS A 68 15.18 9.53 3.97
N LEU A 69 14.15 9.48 3.12
CA LEU A 69 13.53 10.66 2.53
C LEU A 69 12.07 10.85 2.96
N TRP A 70 11.34 9.76 3.16
CA TRP A 70 9.97 9.82 3.66
C TRP A 70 9.95 9.85 5.19
N LYS A 71 9.63 11.04 5.71
CA LYS A 71 9.35 11.29 7.14
C LYS A 71 7.99 10.75 7.60
N THR A 72 7.30 9.96 6.77
CA THR A 72 6.08 9.27 7.18
C THR A 72 6.48 8.22 8.21
N GLY A 73 6.46 8.62 9.49
CA GLY A 73 6.62 7.66 10.58
C GLY A 73 5.62 6.51 10.39
N ILE A 74 5.96 5.32 10.91
CA ILE A 74 5.24 4.04 10.84
C ILE A 74 3.84 4.09 10.20
N ALA A 75 2.89 4.84 10.76
CA ALA A 75 1.52 4.97 10.21
C ALA A 75 1.42 5.34 8.73
N GLY A 76 2.28 6.23 8.21
CA GLY A 76 2.25 6.56 6.79
C GLY A 76 2.78 5.42 5.91
N MET A 77 3.74 4.63 6.40
CA MET A 77 4.19 3.40 5.74
C MET A 77 3.11 2.30 5.78
N GLU A 78 2.36 2.19 6.89
CA GLU A 78 1.21 1.28 6.98
C GLU A 78 0.15 1.65 5.92
N ILE A 79 -0.24 2.93 5.85
CA ILE A 79 -1.19 3.45 4.86
C ILE A 79 -0.68 3.18 3.44
N LEU A 80 0.58 3.51 3.16
CA LEU A 80 1.17 3.29 1.84
C LEU A 80 1.12 1.81 1.45
N SER A 81 1.52 0.92 2.36
CA SER A 81 1.56 -0.52 2.08
C SER A 81 0.17 -1.11 1.83
N GLU A 82 -0.83 -0.73 2.62
CA GLU A 82 -2.20 -1.22 2.42
C GLU A 82 -2.82 -0.64 1.14
N MET A 83 -2.59 0.64 0.83
CA MET A 83 -3.07 1.24 -0.40
C MET A 83 -2.42 0.62 -1.64
N LEU A 84 -1.11 0.39 -1.63
CA LEU A 84 -0.40 -0.30 -2.72
C LEU A 84 -0.87 -1.75 -2.87
N TYR A 85 -1.18 -2.43 -1.77
CA TYR A 85 -1.74 -3.78 -1.82
C TYR A 85 -3.10 -3.80 -2.53
N GLN A 86 -4.00 -2.86 -2.19
CA GLN A 86 -5.29 -2.75 -2.88
C GLN A 86 -5.11 -2.36 -4.35
N LEU A 87 -4.23 -1.40 -4.66
CA LEU A 87 -3.93 -1.00 -6.03
C LEU A 87 -3.40 -2.15 -6.87
N GLY A 88 -2.55 -3.02 -6.30
CA GLY A 88 -2.02 -4.19 -6.99
C GLY A 88 -3.15 -5.09 -7.49
N TRP A 89 -4.12 -5.40 -6.63
CA TRP A 89 -5.28 -6.19 -7.03
C TRP A 89 -6.21 -5.46 -8.01
N ILE A 90 -6.36 -4.15 -7.88
CA ILE A 90 -7.14 -3.35 -8.84
C ILE A 90 -6.47 -3.37 -10.22
N TYR A 91 -5.14 -3.26 -10.29
CA TYR A 91 -4.42 -3.36 -11.55
C TYR A 91 -4.51 -4.77 -12.16
N ASP A 92 -4.50 -5.81 -11.33
CA ASP A 92 -4.74 -7.19 -11.77
C ASP A 92 -6.14 -7.35 -12.39
N ASP A 93 -7.19 -6.86 -11.70
CA ASP A 93 -8.56 -6.85 -12.22
C ASP A 93 -8.69 -6.08 -13.55
N LEU A 94 -7.84 -5.07 -13.77
CA LEU A 94 -7.75 -4.29 -15.02
C LEU A 94 -6.92 -4.96 -16.11
N GLY A 95 -6.38 -6.16 -15.87
CA GLY A 95 -5.50 -6.86 -16.80
C GLY A 95 -4.13 -6.18 -16.99
N LYS A 96 -3.62 -5.52 -15.93
CA LYS A 96 -2.31 -4.84 -15.91
C LYS A 96 -1.36 -5.53 -14.92
N PRO A 97 -0.96 -6.79 -15.18
CA PRO A 97 -0.16 -7.58 -14.24
C PRO A 97 1.20 -6.94 -13.92
N ASP A 98 1.82 -6.21 -14.86
CA ASP A 98 3.10 -5.55 -14.62
C ASP A 98 3.00 -4.48 -13.51
N LEU A 99 1.92 -3.70 -13.54
CA LEU A 99 1.64 -2.70 -12.50
C LEU A 99 1.25 -3.37 -11.18
N ALA A 100 0.48 -4.46 -11.25
CA ALA A 100 0.14 -5.26 -10.08
C ALA A 100 1.39 -5.80 -9.38
N SER A 101 2.28 -6.47 -10.13
CA SER A 101 3.57 -6.96 -9.64
C SER A 101 4.44 -5.84 -9.08
N ASN A 102 4.46 -4.66 -9.72
CA ASN A 102 5.19 -3.50 -9.19
C ASN A 102 4.63 -3.04 -7.84
N CYS A 103 3.30 -2.88 -7.73
CA CYS A 103 2.64 -2.59 -6.46
C CYS A 103 3.04 -3.60 -5.38
N PHE A 104 2.94 -4.90 -5.69
CA PHE A 104 3.24 -5.96 -4.73
C PHE A 104 4.72 -5.96 -4.29
N ARG A 105 5.67 -5.74 -5.19
CA ARG A 105 7.08 -5.54 -4.80
C ARG A 105 7.25 -4.36 -3.84
N LYS A 106 6.58 -3.24 -4.09
CA LYS A 106 6.62 -2.07 -3.18
C LYS A 106 5.98 -2.36 -1.81
N VAL A 107 4.91 -3.16 -1.77
CA VAL A 107 4.31 -3.64 -0.50
C VAL A 107 5.34 -4.44 0.28
N LYS A 108 5.99 -5.41 -0.35
CA LYS A 108 7.04 -6.24 0.28
C LYS A 108 8.15 -5.37 0.87
N ILE A 109 8.69 -4.45 0.07
CA ILE A 109 9.76 -3.54 0.52
C ILE A 109 9.31 -2.72 1.73
N THR A 110 8.09 -2.20 1.72
CA THR A 110 7.56 -1.39 2.83
C THR A 110 7.43 -2.22 4.12
N TRP A 111 6.93 -3.45 4.02
CA TRP A 111 6.80 -4.33 5.19
C TRP A 111 8.15 -4.82 5.73
N GLU A 112 9.11 -5.14 4.87
CA GLU A 112 10.47 -5.48 5.29
C GLU A 112 11.12 -4.34 6.08
N VAL A 113 10.96 -3.09 5.60
CA VAL A 113 11.46 -1.91 6.31
C VAL A 113 10.75 -1.76 7.67
N LEU A 114 9.42 -1.88 7.71
CA LEU A 114 8.64 -1.81 8.95
C LEU A 114 9.03 -2.90 9.97
N GLU A 115 9.25 -4.14 9.53
CA GLU A 115 9.68 -5.24 10.41
C GLU A 115 11.09 -5.02 10.95
N SER A 116 12.01 -4.52 10.12
CA SER A 116 13.38 -4.20 10.54
C SER A 116 13.42 -3.12 11.63
N ASP A 117 12.50 -2.16 11.57
CA ASP A 117 12.38 -1.07 12.55
C ASP A 117 11.63 -1.49 13.83
N GLN A 118 10.59 -2.34 13.73
CA GLN A 118 9.78 -2.73 14.87
C GLN A 118 10.29 -3.96 15.63
N GLY A 119 11.19 -4.75 15.03
CA GLY A 119 11.70 -5.98 15.63
C GLY A 119 10.61 -7.00 16.03
N THR A 120 9.42 -6.89 15.44
CA THR A 120 8.24 -7.66 15.81
C THR A 120 7.66 -8.34 14.58
N PHE A 121 7.57 -9.68 14.65
CA PHE A 121 6.97 -10.51 13.62
C PHE A 121 5.46 -10.24 13.49
N ASN A 122 4.97 -10.04 12.26
CA ASN A 122 3.55 -9.91 11.97
C ASN A 122 3.07 -11.09 11.11
N MET A 123 2.30 -12.01 11.71
CA MET A 123 1.84 -13.23 11.04
C MET A 123 0.95 -12.96 9.81
N GLU A 124 0.08 -11.95 9.87
CA GLU A 124 -0.81 -11.61 8.76
C GLU A 124 -0.02 -11.09 7.56
N ARG A 125 0.99 -10.26 7.79
CA ARG A 125 1.89 -9.79 6.73
C ARG A 125 2.62 -10.94 6.08
N ASN A 126 3.15 -11.88 6.88
CA ASN A 126 3.88 -13.02 6.35
C ASN A 126 3.00 -13.90 5.44
N MET A 127 1.74 -14.14 5.80
CA MET A 127 0.80 -14.84 4.91
C MET A 127 0.55 -14.07 3.61
N LYS A 128 0.35 -12.75 3.69
CA LYS A 128 0.20 -11.91 2.49
C LYS A 128 1.45 -11.94 1.63
N LEU A 129 2.65 -11.89 2.23
CA LEU A 129 3.93 -11.95 1.52
C LEU A 129 4.07 -13.23 0.68
N GLU A 130 3.71 -14.39 1.23
CA GLU A 130 3.72 -15.65 0.47
C GLU A 130 2.81 -15.60 -0.77
N VAL A 131 1.62 -15.01 -0.64
CA VAL A 131 0.69 -14.80 -1.77
C VAL A 131 1.30 -13.87 -2.81
N LEU A 132 1.93 -12.78 -2.37
CA LEU A 132 2.58 -11.81 -3.27
C LEU A 132 3.77 -12.44 -3.99
N ASP A 133 4.58 -13.25 -3.31
CA ASP A 133 5.72 -13.96 -3.90
C ASP A 133 5.29 -14.92 -5.01
N GLN A 134 4.23 -15.67 -4.74
CA GLN A 134 3.66 -16.58 -5.73
C GLN A 134 3.09 -15.80 -6.92
N TYR A 135 2.41 -14.68 -6.69
CA TYR A 135 1.88 -13.84 -7.77
C TYR A 135 3.01 -13.28 -8.63
N ILE A 136 4.02 -12.63 -8.01
CA ILE A 136 5.14 -12.01 -8.72
C ILE A 136 5.88 -13.05 -9.56
N SER A 137 6.20 -14.21 -8.98
CA SER A 137 6.93 -15.29 -9.68
C SER A 137 6.18 -15.84 -10.90
N ASN A 138 4.85 -15.73 -10.94
CA ASN A 138 4.03 -16.18 -12.07
C ASN A 138 3.91 -15.14 -13.19
N HIS A 139 4.39 -13.91 -12.96
CA HIS A 139 4.22 -12.75 -13.85
C HIS A 139 5.55 -12.01 -14.10
N GLU A 140 6.69 -12.66 -13.88
CA GLU A 140 8.05 -12.26 -14.32
C GLU A 140 8.46 -13.07 -15.56
#